data_AF-A0A5E8GX56-F1
#
_entry.id   AF-A0A5E8GX56-F1
#
_cell.length_a   1.000
_cell.length_b   1.000
_cell.length_c   1.000
_cell.angle_alpha   90.00
_cell.angle_beta   90.00
_cell.angle_gamma   90.00
#
_symmetry.space_group_name_H-M   'P 1'
#
loop_
_entity.id
_entity.type
_entity.pdbx_description
1 polymer ?
#
loop_
_entity_poly.entity_id
_entity_poly.type
_entity_poly.pdbx_seq_one_letter_code
_entity_poly.pdbx_strand_id
1 'polypeptide(L)' 'MEVSLPGVIGAAVGLYVGWLDWKILKGILQAAETKNKQAGGDGGVVARYRAPIGVLIFGIPVIGFPIIGYWAASLLAG' A
#
# COMPACT_ATOMS: atom_id res chain seq x y z
N MET A 1 26.12 0.99 10.68
CA MET A 1 25.03 0.29 9.99
C MET A 1 25.54 -0.06 8.61
N GLU A 2 25.98 -1.30 8.41
CA GLU A 2 26.29 -1.77 7.06
C GLU A 2 24.98 -2.03 6.34
N VAL A 3 24.76 -1.31 5.24
CA VAL A 3 23.56 -1.48 4.42
C VAL A 3 23.70 -2.81 3.69
N SER A 4 22.82 -3.76 4.00
CA SER A 4 22.78 -5.07 3.33
C SER A 4 22.34 -4.88 1.88
N LEU A 5 23.22 -5.20 0.91
CA LEU A 5 22.88 -5.18 -0.51
C LEU A 5 21.66 -6.08 -0.82
N PRO A 6 21.57 -7.32 -0.30
CA PRO A 6 20.35 -8.13 -0.38
C PRO A 6 19.13 -7.42 0.20
N GLY A 7 19.28 -6.79 1.37
CA GLY A 7 18.23 -6.01 2.00
C GLY A 7 17.74 -4.87 1.11
N VAL A 8 18.64 -4.12 0.46
CA VAL A 8 18.27 -3.03 -0.45
C VAL A 8 17.47 -3.56 -1.66
N ILE A 9 17.87 -4.71 -2.20
CA ILE A 9 17.12 -5.37 -3.29
C ILE A 9 15.73 -5.77 -2.80
N GLY A 10 15.64 -6.38 -1.62
CA GLY A 10 14.37 -6.72 -0.98
C GLY A 10 13.48 -5.50 -0.73
N ALA A 11 14.06 -4.39 -0.28
CA ALA A 11 13.35 -3.12 -0.10
C ALA A 11 12.80 -2.58 -1.43
N ALA A 12 13.61 -2.60 -2.49
CA ALA A 12 13.19 -2.14 -3.82
C ALA A 12 12.03 -2.97 -4.37
N VAL A 13 12.11 -4.31 -4.24
CA VAL A 13 11.01 -5.21 -4.62
C VAL A 13 9.77 -4.96 -3.77
N GLY A 14 9.93 -4.83 -2.45
CA GLY A 14 8.84 -4.50 -1.54
C GLY A 14 8.15 -3.18 -1.90
N LEU A 15 8.92 -2.15 -2.28
CA LEU A 15 8.39 -0.86 -2.72
C LEU A 15 7.63 -0.98 -4.04
N TYR A 16 8.15 -1.76 -4.99
CA TYR A 16 7.47 -2.03 -6.25
C TYR A 16 6.13 -2.75 -6.04
N VAL A 17 6.10 -3.77 -5.18
CA VAL A 17 4.85 -4.46 -4.82
C VAL A 17 3.89 -3.53 -4.09
N GLY A 18 4.38 -2.71 -3.16
CA GLY A 18 3.55 -1.75 -2.42
C GLY A 18 2.92 -0.70 -3.33
N TRP A 19 3.65 -0.28 -4.35
CA TRP A 19 3.14 0.62 -5.37
C TRP A 19 2.05 -0.01 -6.25
N LEU A 20 2.19 -1.29 -6.61
CA LEU A 20 1.15 -2.03 -7.34
C LEU A 20 -0.13 -2.18 -6.49
N ASP A 21 0.02 -2.59 -5.24
CA ASP A 21 -1.10 -2.76 -4.31
C ASP A 21 -1.84 -1.44 -4.07
N TRP A 22 -1.09 -0.34 -3.90
CA TRP A 22 -1.68 1.00 -3.80
C TRP A 22 -2.51 1.39 -5.02
N LYS A 23 -2.02 1.12 -6.23
CA LYS A 23 -2.77 1.40 -7.47
C LYS A 23 -4.08 0.62 -7.54
N ILE A 24 -4.05 -0.66 -7.15
CA ILE A 24 -5.23 -1.52 -7.14
C ILE A 24 -6.23 -1.02 -6.10
N LEU A 25 -5.79 -0.80 -4.87
CA LEU A 25 -6.65 -0.33 -3.77
C LEU A 25 -7.27 1.03 -4.07
N LYS A 26 -6.52 1.96 -4.68
CA LYS A 26 -7.06 3.26 -5.12
C LYS A 26 -8.15 3.08 -6.19
N GLY A 27 -7.95 2.18 -7.14
CA GLY A 27 -8.96 1.84 -8.16
C GLY A 27 -10.22 1.24 -7.56
N ILE A 28 -10.07 0.31 -6.61
CA ILE A 28 -11.20 -0.30 -5.88
C ILE A 28 -11.96 0.75 -5.07
N LEU A 29 -11.27 1.65 -4.38
CA LEU A 29 -11.89 2.74 -3.63
C LEU A 29 -12.72 3.65 -4.54
N GLN A 30 -12.15 4.02 -5.70
CA GLN A 30 -12.85 4.88 -6.65
C GLN A 30 -14.08 4.17 -7.24
N ALA A 31 -13.99 2.86 -7.50
CA ALA A 31 -15.12 2.06 -7.94
C ALA A 31 -16.20 1.95 -6.85
N ALA A 32 -15.81 1.74 -5.59
CA ALA A 32 -16.73 1.66 -4.46
C ALA A 32 -17.44 3.00 -4.20
N GLU A 33 -16.73 4.12 -4.28
CA GLU A 33 -17.32 5.47 -4.17
C GLU A 33 -18.31 5.75 -5.31
N THR A 34 -17.94 5.39 -6.54
CA THR A 34 -18.81 5.58 -7.71
C THR A 34 -20.08 4.73 -7.58
N LYS A 35 -19.95 3.48 -7.11
CA LYS A 35 -21.08 2.58 -6.86
C LYS A 35 -21.99 3.09 -5.74
N ASN A 36 -21.43 3.62 -4.64
CA ASN A 36 -22.22 4.21 -3.54
C ASN A 36 -22.97 5.48 -3.97
N LYS A 37 -22.33 6.34 -4.78
CA LYS A 37 -22.98 7.53 -5.36
C LYS A 37 -24.11 7.16 -6.32
N GLN A 38 -23.90 6.15 -7.16
CA GLN A 38 -24.94 5.64 -8.07
C GLN A 38 -26.10 4.98 -7.33
N ALA A 39 -25.86 4.39 -6.16
CA ALA A 39 -26.91 3.82 -5.30
C ALA A 39 -27.69 4.90 -4.51
N GLY A 40 -27.42 6.19 -4.71
CA GLY A 40 -28.16 7.29 -4.06
C GLY A 40 -27.79 7.55 -2.60
N GLY A 41 -26.70 6.97 -2.09
CA GLY A 41 -26.19 7.24 -0.74
C GLY A 41 -25.09 8.32 -0.75
N ASP A 42 -24.96 9.08 0.34
CA ASP A 42 -23.97 10.16 0.57
C ASP A 42 -22.48 9.71 0.58
N GLY A 43 -22.14 8.60 -0.08
CA GLY A 43 -20.78 8.06 -0.15
C GLY A 43 -20.37 7.23 1.08
N GLY A 44 -21.20 7.16 2.11
CA GLY A 44 -21.03 6.28 3.28
C GLY A 44 -19.74 6.53 4.09
N VAL A 45 -19.35 5.55 4.90
CA VAL A 45 -18.14 5.56 5.75
C VAL A 45 -16.87 5.82 4.91
N VAL A 46 -16.85 5.38 3.67
CA VAL A 46 -15.74 5.58 2.72
C VAL A 46 -15.55 7.06 2.37
N ALA A 47 -16.64 7.80 2.12
CA ALA A 47 -16.55 9.25 1.88
C ALA A 47 -16.15 10.02 3.15
N ARG A 48 -16.63 9.59 4.33
CA ARG A 48 -16.32 10.23 5.62
C ARG A 48 -14.87 10.04 6.05
N TYR A 49 -14.25 8.90 5.72
CA TYR A 49 -12.88 8.55 6.07
C TYR A 49 -11.95 8.45 4.87
N ARG A 50 -12.31 9.06 3.75
CA ARG A 50 -11.57 8.99 2.47
C ARG A 50 -10.08 9.34 2.62
N ALA A 51 -9.79 10.41 3.37
CA ALA A 51 -8.42 10.86 3.63
C ALA A 51 -7.62 9.87 4.51
N PRO A 52 -8.09 9.48 5.73
CA PRO A 52 -7.35 8.53 6.55
C PRO A 52 -7.27 7.12 5.93
N ILE A 53 -8.30 6.64 5.24
CA ILE A 53 -8.27 5.37 4.51
C ILE A 53 -7.24 5.44 3.38
N GLY A 54 -7.21 6.54 2.62
CA GLY A 54 -6.21 6.76 1.58
C GLY A 54 -4.78 6.81 2.13
N VAL A 55 -4.57 7.46 3.28
CA VAL A 55 -3.27 7.50 3.98
C VAL A 55 -2.89 6.11 4.48
N LEU A 56 -3.84 5.31 4.99
CA LEU A 56 -3.57 3.96 5.47
C LEU A 56 -3.19 3.02 4.31
N ILE A 57 -3.94 3.10 3.21
CA ILE A 57 -3.76 2.32 1.98
C ILE A 57 -2.51 2.71 1.22
N PHE A 58 -2.01 3.93 1.40
CA PHE A 58 -0.72 4.34 0.86
C PHE A 58 0.42 4.00 1.83
N GLY A 59 0.28 4.37 3.09
CA GLY A 59 1.32 4.26 4.10
C GLY A 59 1.69 2.81 4.41
N ILE A 60 0.72 1.92 4.56
CA ILE A 60 1.01 0.52 4.91
C ILE A 60 1.75 -0.20 3.77
N PRO A 61 1.31 -0.17 2.51
CA PRO A 61 2.03 -0.88 1.44
C PRO A 61 3.36 -0.20 1.09
N VAL A 62 3.40 1.14 1.01
CA VAL A 62 4.59 1.87 0.57
C VAL A 62 5.69 1.91 1.64
N ILE A 63 5.37 1.77 2.92
CA ILE A 63 6.37 1.72 4.00
C ILE A 63 6.55 0.29 4.52
N GLY A 64 5.46 -0.45 4.71
CA GLY A 64 5.49 -1.79 5.27
C GLY A 64 6.15 -2.82 4.35
N PHE A 65 5.80 -2.84 3.06
CA PHE A 65 6.37 -3.84 2.14
C PHE A 65 7.87 -3.66 1.90
N PRO A 66 8.44 -2.45 1.76
CA PRO A 66 9.89 -2.28 1.70
C PRO A 66 10.61 -2.73 2.97
N ILE A 67 10.06 -2.44 4.15
CA ILE A 67 10.66 -2.85 5.43
C ILE A 67 10.66 -4.38 5.52
N ILE A 68 9.53 -5.02 5.22
CA ILE A 68 9.41 -6.48 5.22
C ILE A 68 10.34 -7.08 4.16
N GLY A 69 10.40 -6.50 2.97
CA GLY A 69 11.30 -6.94 1.89
C GLY A 69 12.77 -6.83 2.29
N TYR A 70 13.19 -5.74 2.92
CA TYR A 70 14.55 -5.55 3.43
C TYR A 70 14.93 -6.63 4.44
N TRP A 71 14.06 -6.88 5.41
CA TRP A 71 14.30 -7.93 6.41
C TRP A 71 14.28 -9.32 5.80
N ALA A 72 13.31 -9.65 4.95
CA ALA A 72 13.21 -10.94 4.31
C ALA A 72 14.45 -11.26 3.46
N ALA A 73 14.90 -10.31 2.63
CA ALA A 73 16.07 -10.52 1.78
C ALA A 73 17.38 -10.53 2.56
N SER A 74 17.49 -9.76 3.64
CA SER A 74 18.66 -9.82 4.53
C SER A 74 18.75 -11.18 5.23
N LEU A 75 17.63 -11.67 5.78
CA LEU A 75 17.56 -12.99 6.43
C LEU A 75 17.84 -14.15 5.48
N LEU A 76 17.44 -14.03 4.21
CA LEU A 76 17.72 -15.04 3.19
C LEU A 76 19.20 -15.07 2.77
N ALA A 77 19.90 -13.95 2.89
CA ALA A 77 21.28 -13.81 2.43
C ALA A 77 22.33 -14.05 3.55
N GLY A 78 21.91 -14.08 4.82
CA GLY A 78 22.78 -14.35 5.97
C GLY A 78 22.69 -13.27 7.03
#